data_AF-A0A946AYG0-F1
#
_entry.id   AF-A0A946AYG0-F1
#
_cell.length_a   1.000
_cell.length_b   1.000
_cell.length_c   1.000
_cell.angle_alpha   90.00
_cell.angle_beta   90.00
_cell.angle_gamma   90.00
#
_symmetry.space_group_name_H-M   'P 1'
#
loop_
_entity.id
_entity.type
_entity.pdbx_description
1 polymer ?
#
loop_
_entity_poly.entity_id
_entity_poly.type
_entity_poly.pdbx_seq_one_letter_code
_entity_poly.pdbx_strand_id
1 'polypeptide(L)'
;MHPILEPLISQLPVSSISRKLVESGDEYTVILSQLASEGKWCKSPQITDKDNKTGILCLEQNGYSEWIKDAEEVDFVRMVGVLQLLFDTCSALKEEQDEEDD
;
A
#
# COMPACT_ATOMS: atom_id res chain seq x y z
N MET A 1 -8.31 4.85 13.17
CA MET A 1 -7.65 3.60 12.72
C MET A 1 -8.38 2.40 13.30
N HIS A 2 -8.90 1.50 12.46
CA HIS A 2 -9.56 0.28 12.92
C HIS A 2 -8.53 -0.73 13.47
N PRO A 3 -8.74 -1.37 14.64
CA PRO A 3 -7.74 -2.26 15.26
C PRO A 3 -7.27 -3.43 14.38
N ILE A 4 -8.13 -3.88 13.46
CA ILE A 4 -7.80 -4.97 12.52
C ILE A 4 -6.65 -4.60 11.56
N LEU A 5 -6.41 -3.31 11.34
CA LEU A 5 -5.38 -2.83 10.41
C LEU A 5 -3.98 -2.81 11.04
N GLU A 6 -3.87 -2.75 12.37
CA GLU A 6 -2.58 -2.68 13.10
C GLU A 6 -1.56 -3.76 12.69
N PRO A 7 -1.89 -5.07 12.73
CA PRO A 7 -0.95 -6.10 12.33
C PRO A 7 -0.58 -6.01 10.84
N LEU A 8 -1.47 -5.49 9.99
CA LEU A 8 -1.24 -5.38 8.56
C LEU A 8 -0.29 -4.24 8.21
N ILE A 9 -0.51 -3.04 8.76
CA ILE A 9 0.36 -1.88 8.52
C ILE A 9 1.75 -2.04 9.13
N SER A 10 1.89 -2.87 10.17
CA SER A 10 3.18 -3.18 10.78
C SER A 10 4.15 -3.88 9.80
N GLN A 11 3.62 -4.50 8.74
CA GLN A 11 4.38 -5.15 7.69
C GLN A 11 4.85 -4.18 6.59
N LEU A 12 4.31 -2.96 6.56
CA LEU A 12 4.75 -1.92 5.64
C LEU A 12 5.96 -1.16 6.21
N PRO A 13 6.84 -0.63 5.34
CA PRO A 13 7.89 0.29 5.78
C PRO A 13 7.29 1.46 6.57
N VAL A 14 7.93 1.85 7.68
CA VAL A 14 7.48 2.98 8.53
C VAL A 14 7.34 4.29 7.72
N SER A 15 8.17 4.43 6.69
CA SER A 15 8.17 5.60 5.81
C SER A 15 7.11 5.57 4.70
N SER A 16 6.42 4.46 4.46
CA SER A 16 5.49 4.32 3.34
C SER A 16 4.27 5.23 3.47
N ILE A 17 3.76 5.71 2.34
CA ILE A 17 2.58 6.59 2.34
C ILE A 17 1.33 5.82 2.80
N SER A 18 1.09 4.61 2.28
CA SER A 18 -0.06 3.79 2.71
C SER A 18 -0.13 3.62 4.23
N ARG A 19 1.01 3.38 4.89
CA ARG A 19 1.06 3.25 6.34
C ARG A 19 0.66 4.55 7.03
N LYS A 20 1.24 5.68 6.62
CA LYS A 20 0.94 7.00 7.20
C LYS A 20 -0.52 7.38 7.03
N LEU A 21 -1.12 7.08 5.88
CA LEU A 21 -2.54 7.35 5.63
C LEU A 21 -3.44 6.54 6.58
N VAL A 22 -3.16 5.24 6.76
CA VAL A 22 -3.92 4.39 7.68
C VAL A 22 -3.74 4.83 9.14
N GLU A 23 -2.50 5.12 9.56
CA GLU A 23 -2.19 5.60 10.92
C GLU A 23 -2.86 6.95 11.23
N SER A 24 -2.92 7.84 10.24
CA SER A 24 -3.57 9.16 10.37
C SER A 24 -5.10 9.09 10.31
N GLY A 25 -5.66 7.94 9.92
CA GLY A 25 -7.10 7.77 9.76
C GLY A 25 -7.68 8.54 8.59
N ASP A 26 -6.91 8.69 7.51
CA ASP A 26 -7.38 9.29 6.25
C ASP A 26 -8.56 8.49 5.65
N GLU A 27 -9.25 9.11 4.70
CA GLU A 27 -10.39 8.48 4.02
C GLU A 27 -9.99 7.17 3.33
N TYR A 28 -10.84 6.14 3.44
CA TYR A 28 -10.58 4.84 2.80
C TYR A 28 -10.44 4.95 1.29
N THR A 29 -11.11 5.91 0.64
CA THR A 29 -10.95 6.18 -0.81
C THR A 29 -9.51 6.54 -1.17
N VAL A 30 -8.86 7.38 -0.36
CA VAL A 30 -7.47 7.79 -0.52
C VAL A 30 -6.52 6.63 -0.23
N ILE A 31 -6.76 5.90 0.87
CA ILE A 31 -5.98 4.73 1.27
C ILE A 31 -6.01 3.66 0.17
N LEU A 32 -7.19 3.32 -0.35
CA LEU A 32 -7.36 2.31 -1.40
C LEU A 32 -6.64 2.69 -2.69
N SER A 33 -6.69 3.97 -3.08
CA SER A 33 -5.97 4.46 -4.27
C SER A 33 -4.46 4.33 -4.13
N GLN A 34 -3.92 4.65 -2.95
CA GLN A 34 -2.51 4.51 -2.65
C GLN A 34 -2.07 3.04 -2.64
N LEU A 35 -2.80 2.17 -1.94
CA LEU A 35 -2.53 0.73 -1.88
C LEU A 35 -2.53 0.08 -3.27
N ALA A 36 -3.49 0.45 -4.13
CA ALA A 36 -3.55 -0.06 -5.51
C ALA A 36 -2.33 0.37 -6.33
N SER A 37 -1.87 1.61 -6.14
CA SER A 37 -0.70 2.16 -6.84
C SER A 37 0.58 1.45 -6.39
N GLU A 38 0.80 1.34 -5.08
CA GLU A 38 1.94 0.63 -4.50
C GLU A 38 1.93 -0.85 -4.91
N GLY A 39 0.77 -1.52 -4.86
CA GLY A 39 0.63 -2.92 -5.26
C GLY A 39 0.99 -3.14 -6.73
N LYS A 40 0.58 -2.22 -7.61
CA LYS A 40 0.96 -2.26 -9.04
C LYS A 40 2.47 -2.13 -9.22
N TRP A 41 3.11 -1.21 -8.50
CA TRP A 41 4.56 -1.02 -8.60
C TRP A 41 5.33 -2.21 -8.01
N CYS A 42 4.88 -2.79 -6.90
CA CYS A 42 5.47 -4.00 -6.34
C CYS A 42 5.31 -5.22 -7.25
N LYS A 43 4.19 -5.33 -7.97
CA LYS A 43 3.94 -6.45 -8.91
C LYS A 43 4.86 -6.42 -10.14
N SER A 44 5.24 -5.22 -10.57
CA SER A 44 6.04 -5.01 -11.78
C SER A 44 7.11 -3.92 -11.58
N PRO A 45 8.10 -4.12 -10.68
CA PRO A 45 9.00 -3.06 -10.24
C PRO A 45 9.90 -2.51 -11.35
N GLN A 46 10.24 -3.34 -12.33
CA GLN A 46 11.10 -2.97 -13.46
C GLN A 46 10.34 -2.43 -14.68
N ILE A 47 9.00 -2.50 -14.69
CA ILE A 47 8.20 -2.01 -15.81
C ILE A 47 8.06 -0.50 -15.70
N THR A 48 8.30 0.17 -16.82
CA THR A 48 8.15 1.61 -16.95
C THR A 48 6.71 1.99 -17.32
N ASP A 49 6.20 3.05 -16.70
CA ASP A 49 4.92 3.64 -17.06
C ASP A 49 5.01 4.65 -18.23
N LYS A 50 3.90 5.35 -18.49
CA LYS A 50 3.78 6.33 -19.59
C LYS A 50 4.68 7.57 -19.39
N ASP A 51 5.08 7.85 -18.16
CA ASP A 51 5.94 8.98 -17.79
C ASP A 51 7.41 8.57 -17.68
N ASN A 52 7.74 7.40 -18.22
CA ASN A 52 9.07 6.81 -18.20
C ASN A 52 9.59 6.55 -16.76
N LYS A 53 8.69 6.32 -15.79
CA LYS A 53 9.04 5.96 -14.40
C LYS A 53 8.89 4.46 -14.17
N THR A 54 9.88 3.83 -13.54
CA THR A 54 9.81 2.43 -13.12
C THR A 54 9.00 2.30 -11.83
N GLY A 55 8.45 1.11 -11.57
CA GLY A 55 7.83 0.80 -10.28
C GLY A 55 8.77 1.04 -9.09
N ILE A 56 10.06 0.71 -9.23
CA ILE A 56 11.09 1.02 -8.22
C ILE A 56 11.14 2.51 -7.92
N LEU A 57 11.28 3.36 -8.95
CA LEU A 57 11.36 4.81 -8.76
C LEU A 57 10.10 5.36 -8.07
N CYS A 58 8.92 4.84 -8.43
CA CYS A 58 7.68 5.21 -7.79
C CYS A 58 7.65 4.76 -6.32
N LEU A 59 8.06 3.53 -6.01
CA LEU A 59 8.11 3.03 -4.63
C LEU A 59 9.10 3.84 -3.76
N GLU A 60 10.27 4.20 -4.30
CA GLU A 60 11.22 5.08 -3.61
C GLU A 60 10.57 6.43 -3.25
N GLN A 61 9.88 7.07 -4.21
CA GLN A 61 9.14 8.32 -3.99
C GLN A 61 8.01 8.17 -2.95
N ASN A 62 7.53 6.95 -2.73
CA ASN A 62 6.46 6.63 -1.80
C ASN A 62 6.98 6.00 -0.49
N GLY A 63 8.27 6.15 -0.19
CA GLY A 63 8.84 5.82 1.11
C GLY A 63 9.35 4.39 1.25
N TYR A 64 9.59 3.67 0.16
CA TYR A 64 10.16 2.32 0.19
C TYR A 64 11.68 2.29 0.02
N SER A 65 12.37 3.43 -0.07
CA SER A 65 13.81 3.50 -0.39
C SER A 65 14.69 2.62 0.49
N GLU A 66 14.48 2.60 1.81
CA GLU A 66 15.28 1.75 2.70
C GLU A 66 14.93 0.26 2.56
N TRP A 67 13.65 -0.06 2.36
CA TRP A 67 13.19 -1.43 2.18
C TRP A 67 13.73 -2.04 0.87
N ILE A 68 13.74 -1.27 -0.22
CA ILE A 68 14.19 -1.74 -1.55
C ILE A 68 15.67 -2.15 -1.56
N LYS A 69 16.53 -1.51 -0.74
CA LYS A 69 17.97 -1.80 -0.73
C LYS A 69 18.28 -3.26 -0.39
N ASP A 70 17.45 -3.86 0.46
CA ASP A 70 17.62 -5.21 0.97
C ASP A 70 16.56 -6.18 0.39
N ALA A 71 15.66 -5.71 -0.47
CA ALA A 71 14.55 -6.50 -0.99
C ALA A 71 14.98 -7.40 -2.16
N GLU A 72 14.71 -8.70 -2.03
CA GLU A 72 14.80 -9.66 -3.12
C GLU A 72 13.46 -9.79 -3.86
N GLU A 73 13.45 -10.45 -5.02
CA GLU A 73 12.23 -10.67 -5.82
C GLU A 73 11.09 -11.31 -5.00
N VAL A 74 11.44 -12.24 -4.10
CA VAL A 74 10.47 -12.87 -3.18
C VAL A 74 9.84 -11.87 -2.20
N ASP A 75 10.57 -10.82 -1.82
CA ASP A 75 10.05 -9.79 -0.90
C ASP A 75 9.07 -8.87 -1.61
N PHE A 76 9.25 -8.60 -2.90
CA PHE A 76 8.24 -7.93 -3.72
C PHE A 76 6.94 -8.75 -3.80
N VAL A 77 7.04 -10.06 -4.02
CA VAL A 77 5.86 -10.95 -4.04
C VAL A 77 5.14 -10.94 -2.69
N ARG A 78 5.88 -11.00 -1.57
CA ARG A 78 5.31 -10.88 -0.22
C ARG A 78 4.63 -9.53 -0.03
N MET A 79 5.28 -8.45 -0.44
CA MET A 79 4.74 -7.09 -0.31
C MET A 79 3.45 -6.91 -1.12
N VAL A 80 3.35 -7.49 -2.32
CA VAL A 80 2.09 -7.52 -3.08
C VAL A 80 0.98 -8.20 -2.26
N GLY A 81 1.27 -9.31 -1.59
CA GLY A 81 0.30 -9.99 -0.72
C GLY A 81 -0.17 -9.13 0.46
N VAL A 82 0.76 -8.44 1.13
CA VAL A 82 0.45 -7.51 2.23
C VAL A 82 -0.43 -6.37 1.75
N LEU A 83 -0.06 -5.73 0.63
CA LEU A 83 -0.79 -4.61 0.05
C LEU A 83 -2.20 -5.03 -0.40
N GLN A 84 -2.35 -6.22 -0.99
CA GLN A 84 -3.65 -6.76 -1.38
C GLN A 84 -4.54 -7.03 -0.16
N LEU A 85 -3.99 -7.64 0.89
CA LEU A 85 -4.75 -7.91 2.12
C LEU A 85 -5.20 -6.61 2.81
N LEU A 86 -4.34 -5.60 2.84
CA LEU A 86 -4.69 -4.25 3.31
C LEU A 86 -5.80 -3.62 2.46
N PHE A 87 -5.70 -3.75 1.13
CA PHE A 87 -6.69 -3.21 0.21
C PHE A 87 -8.07 -3.85 0.46
N ASP A 88 -8.14 -5.18 0.50
CA ASP A 88 -9.39 -5.90 0.70
C ASP A 88 -10.02 -5.56 2.07
N THR A 89 -9.18 -5.45 3.10
CA THR A 89 -9.63 -5.07 4.45
C THR A 89 -10.16 -3.63 4.50
N CYS A 90 -9.47 -2.67 3.86
CA CYS A 90 -9.94 -1.29 3.80
C CYS A 90 -11.21 -1.14 2.94
N SER A 91 -11.38 -1.96 1.90
CA SER A 91 -12.59 -1.96 1.07
C SER A 91 -13.79 -2.42 1.88
N ALA A 92 -13.66 -3.52 2.62
CA ALA A 92 -14.72 -4.02 3.49
C ALA A 92 -15.11 -2.99 4.57
N LEU A 93 -14.12 -2.36 5.22
CA LEU A 93 -14.39 -1.31 6.23
C LEU A 93 -15.07 -0.07 5.65
N LYS A 94 -14.75 0.27 4.39
CA LYS A 94 -15.42 1.36 3.69
C LYS A 94 -16.87 1.00 3.36
N GLU A 95 -17.11 -0.22 2.87
CA GLU A 95 -18.46 -0.71 2.59
C GLU A 95 -19.33 -0.70 3.86
N GLU A 96 -18.79 -1.17 4.99
CA GLU A 96 -19.46 -1.10 6.30
C GLU A 96 -19.77 0.35 6.72
N GLN A 97 -18.83 1.29 6.50
CA GLN A 97 -19.04 2.70 6.80
C GLN A 97 -20.13 3.33 5.91
N ASP A 98 -20.09 3.06 4.60
CA ASP A 98 -21.08 3.58 3.65
C ASP A 98 -22.49 3.04 3.97
N GLU A 99 -22.61 1.81 4.48
CA GLU A 99 -23.90 1.22 4.93
C GLU A 99 -24.43 1.80 6.26
N GLU A 100 -23.55 2.26 7.15
CA GLU A 100 -23.94 2.89 8.44
C GLU A 100 -24.39 4.35 8.28
N ASP A 101 -23.94 5.03 7.21
CA ASP A 101 -24.23 6.43 6.91
C ASP A 101 -25.52 6.63 6.06
N ASP A 102 -26.17 5.55 5.61
CA ASP A 102 -27.45 5.49 4.85
C ASP A 102 -28.71 5.41 5.75
#